data_AF-A0A7D6CSS0-F1
#
_entry.id   AF-A0A7D6CSS0-F1
#
_cell.length_a   1.000
_cell.length_b   1.000
_cell.length_c   1.000
_cell.angle_alpha   90.00
_cell.angle_beta   90.00
_cell.angle_gamma   90.00
#
_symmetry.space_group_name_H-M   'P 1'
#
loop_
_entity.id
_entity.type
_entity.pdbx_description
1 polymer ?
#
loop_
_entity_poly.entity_id
_entity_poly.type
_entity_poly.pdbx_seq_one_letter_code
_entity_poly.pdbx_strand_id
1 'polypeptide(L)'
;MSAEDGADLLALRCDAVADLDDTALRDALSYFDPDLVYVVRESSDVRVVSRLRRAFDGPVVSAGGPADVRTETVAGITFVFAGSVALLEDLPEDEETPTAEYVVCDDIEPTTDAVMLEATLAGRESIARYQSRASGTASVLTGALEASYDHVWEPTVDGERIEIPVRGVAPLRRSGAAELACLTCDRRGSVAVSSAPADRFGLLALSSVGPTTAARLRTNGYETRAAVAEATETDLRAIDGVGASTARAIRHSARSLAESHVVRRTDEPVPPAAETATPLFVDIETDGLQPTIIWLIGVYDPERDAYVDFVDTDPSRDDPGAVTREFVSWLAAEYDAPSLVAWNGHAFDYKHLERFIARDVPEFRDYWQENVFTYDLYDWAVRREHAVLPGRTNRLEDVAEALGCDRSGAAAALDGKSLAERIRRLLESERPSVSGSDDGAAPTRAATGPDIDWAAARQYCEADVRELAAVADAIAAAPLETGGAQTAEGQERSTDDSTTQTGIADF
;
A
#
# COMPACT_ATOMS: atom_id res chain seq x y z
N MET A 1 21.88 13.47 7.12
CA MET A 1 21.43 13.65 5.72
C MET A 1 22.04 12.52 4.90
N SER A 2 21.55 11.31 5.10
CA SER A 2 21.67 10.24 4.12
C SER A 2 20.67 10.56 3.02
N ALA A 3 21.14 10.72 1.79
CA ALA A 3 20.26 10.80 0.64
C ALA A 3 19.61 9.42 0.50
N GLU A 4 18.34 9.32 0.84
CA GLU A 4 17.50 8.20 0.42
C GLU A 4 17.27 8.38 -1.09
N ASP A 5 17.59 7.34 -1.87
CA ASP A 5 17.89 7.42 -3.31
C ASP A 5 16.61 7.32 -4.17
N GLY A 6 15.65 8.22 -3.98
CA GLY A 6 14.41 8.24 -4.76
C GLY A 6 13.73 9.60 -4.79
N ALA A 7 12.76 9.75 -5.70
CA ALA A 7 11.88 10.91 -5.79
C ALA A 7 10.44 10.50 -5.58
N ASP A 8 9.70 11.27 -4.78
CA ASP A 8 8.29 11.03 -4.51
C ASP A 8 7.38 11.84 -5.43
N LEU A 9 6.60 11.11 -6.24
CA LEU A 9 5.65 11.64 -7.20
C LEU A 9 4.23 11.44 -6.70
N LEU A 10 3.59 12.51 -6.23
CA LEU A 10 2.15 12.49 -5.90
C LEU A 10 1.33 12.68 -7.18
N ALA A 11 0.69 11.61 -7.62
CA ALA A 11 -0.20 11.63 -8.77
C ALA A 11 -1.67 11.77 -8.33
N LEU A 12 -2.38 12.73 -8.94
CA LEU A 12 -3.76 13.03 -8.55
C LEU A 12 -4.64 13.35 -9.75
N ARG A 13 -5.95 13.09 -9.58
CA ARG A 13 -7.01 13.63 -10.41
C ARG A 13 -7.63 14.84 -9.73
N CYS A 14 -8.04 15.84 -10.51
CA CYS A 14 -8.62 17.04 -9.91
C CYS A 14 -9.95 16.78 -9.20
N ASP A 15 -10.75 15.82 -9.66
CA ASP A 15 -12.02 15.44 -9.01
C ASP A 15 -11.81 14.77 -7.64
N ALA A 16 -10.74 13.98 -7.47
CA ALA A 16 -10.38 13.36 -6.20
C ALA A 16 -10.08 14.37 -5.09
N VAL A 17 -9.60 15.56 -5.46
CA VAL A 17 -9.24 16.61 -4.49
C VAL A 17 -10.15 17.83 -4.55
N ALA A 18 -11.14 17.87 -5.45
CA ALA A 18 -11.96 19.06 -5.71
C ALA A 18 -12.62 19.59 -4.43
N ASP A 19 -13.17 18.69 -3.63
CA ASP A 19 -13.90 18.98 -2.40
C ASP A 19 -13.00 19.18 -1.16
N LEU A 20 -11.69 18.96 -1.29
CA LEU A 20 -10.75 19.28 -0.23
C LEU A 20 -10.61 20.80 -0.10
N ASP A 21 -10.71 21.30 1.13
CA ASP A 21 -10.36 22.68 1.42
C ASP A 21 -8.84 22.88 1.44
N ASP A 22 -8.40 24.13 1.57
CA ASP A 22 -6.96 24.46 1.56
C ASP A 22 -6.19 23.82 2.73
N THR A 23 -6.84 23.53 3.86
CA THR A 23 -6.20 22.89 5.02
C THR A 23 -6.02 21.40 4.78
N ALA A 24 -7.05 20.71 4.27
CA ALA A 24 -7.01 19.31 3.90
C ALA A 24 -6.05 19.08 2.73
N LEU A 25 -5.99 19.98 1.76
CA LEU A 25 -5.02 19.88 0.66
C LEU A 25 -3.58 20.00 1.15
N ARG A 26 -3.28 20.94 2.05
CA ARG A 26 -1.95 21.05 2.66
C ARG A 26 -1.62 19.86 3.56
N ASP A 27 -2.61 19.33 4.28
CA ASP A 27 -2.46 18.09 5.07
C ASP A 27 -2.14 16.89 4.17
N ALA A 28 -2.75 16.79 2.99
CA ALA A 28 -2.42 15.75 2.00
C ALA A 28 -0.99 15.90 1.47
N LEU A 29 -0.60 17.11 1.09
CA LEU A 29 0.77 17.40 0.62
C LEU A 29 1.80 17.14 1.73
N SER A 30 1.50 17.47 2.98
CA SER A 30 2.39 17.21 4.11
C SER A 30 2.47 15.74 4.50
N TYR A 31 1.41 14.96 4.27
CA TYR A 31 1.40 13.53 4.57
C TYR A 31 2.24 12.74 3.55
N PHE A 32 2.08 13.05 2.26
CA PHE A 32 2.87 12.39 1.22
C PHE A 32 4.27 12.97 1.03
N ASP A 33 4.52 14.19 1.55
CA ASP A 33 5.76 14.98 1.38
C ASP A 33 6.39 14.87 -0.02
N PRO A 34 5.63 15.10 -1.11
CA PRO A 34 6.12 14.76 -2.45
C PRO A 34 7.18 15.74 -2.91
N ASP A 35 8.11 15.26 -3.72
CA ASP A 35 9.06 16.08 -4.48
C ASP A 35 8.40 16.75 -5.69
N LEU A 36 7.38 16.11 -6.26
CA LEU A 36 6.72 16.51 -7.49
C LEU A 36 5.24 16.11 -7.44
N VAL A 37 4.36 17.01 -7.92
CA VAL A 37 2.94 16.72 -8.09
C VAL A 37 2.60 16.59 -9.58
N TYR A 38 2.01 15.45 -9.95
CA TYR A 38 1.49 15.19 -11.29
C TYR A 38 -0.04 15.17 -11.31
N VAL A 39 -0.63 16.01 -12.14
CA VAL A 39 -2.08 16.06 -12.37
C VAL A 39 -2.39 15.33 -13.67
N VAL A 40 -2.97 14.14 -13.55
CA VAL A 40 -3.33 13.28 -14.70
C VAL A 40 -4.35 13.98 -15.62
N ARG A 41 -4.41 13.56 -16.88
CA ARG A 41 -5.24 14.21 -17.91
C ARG A 41 -6.73 14.05 -17.64
N GLU A 42 -7.15 12.86 -17.19
CA GLU A 42 -8.55 12.57 -16.88
C GLU A 42 -9.06 13.53 -15.80
N SER A 43 -10.20 14.18 -16.05
CA SER A 43 -10.85 15.13 -15.14
C SER A 43 -9.98 16.34 -14.74
N SER A 44 -8.99 16.75 -15.53
CA SER A 44 -8.15 17.94 -15.21
C SER A 44 -8.96 19.24 -15.13
N ASP A 45 -8.75 20.02 -14.06
CA ASP A 45 -9.36 21.34 -13.82
C ASP A 45 -8.28 22.38 -13.49
N VAL A 46 -8.19 23.42 -14.32
CA VAL A 46 -7.22 24.53 -14.18
C VAL A 46 -7.30 25.24 -12.84
N ARG A 47 -8.49 25.31 -12.21
CA ARG A 47 -8.68 25.92 -10.89
C ARG A 47 -8.04 25.08 -9.79
N VAL A 48 -8.20 23.77 -9.87
CA VAL A 48 -7.58 22.83 -8.92
C VAL A 48 -6.07 22.82 -9.10
N VAL A 49 -5.56 22.78 -10.35
CA VAL A 49 -4.13 22.91 -10.65
C VAL A 49 -3.55 24.22 -10.09
N SER A 50 -4.27 25.32 -10.22
CA SER A 50 -3.85 26.62 -9.66
C SER A 50 -3.87 26.63 -8.13
N ARG A 51 -4.78 25.87 -7.49
CA ARG A 51 -4.80 25.71 -6.03
C ARG A 51 -3.61 24.88 -5.55
N LEU A 52 -3.28 23.79 -6.24
CA LEU A 52 -2.09 22.96 -5.98
C LEU A 52 -0.81 23.78 -6.05
N ARG A 53 -0.62 24.56 -7.12
CA ARG A 53 0.56 25.45 -7.29
C ARG A 53 0.71 26.52 -6.21
N ARG A 54 -0.35 26.84 -5.46
CA ARG A 54 -0.30 27.78 -4.32
C ARG A 54 -0.10 27.08 -2.99
N ALA A 55 -0.40 25.78 -2.92
CA ALA A 55 -0.31 24.97 -1.71
C ALA A 55 0.99 24.17 -1.63
N PHE A 56 1.62 23.90 -2.77
CA PHE A 56 2.87 23.15 -2.91
C PHE A 56 3.97 24.05 -3.47
N ASP A 57 5.14 24.02 -2.82
CA ASP A 57 6.30 24.83 -3.21
C ASP A 57 7.13 24.21 -4.34
N GLY A 58 6.96 22.90 -4.59
CA GLY A 58 7.65 22.17 -5.65
C GLY A 58 6.95 22.22 -7.01
N PRO A 59 7.48 21.49 -8.01
CA PRO A 59 6.92 21.44 -9.35
C PRO A 59 5.53 20.79 -9.36
N VAL A 60 4.58 21.47 -10.04
CA VAL A 60 3.27 20.92 -10.39
C VAL A 60 3.16 20.81 -11.91
N VAL A 61 3.17 19.58 -12.41
CA VAL A 61 3.01 19.25 -13.82
C VAL A 61 1.59 18.75 -14.05
N SER A 62 0.95 19.16 -15.14
CA SER A 62 -0.36 18.64 -15.54
C SER A 62 -0.30 18.15 -16.97
N ALA A 63 -0.87 16.97 -17.21
CA ALA A 63 -1.09 16.45 -18.56
C ALA A 63 -2.17 17.22 -19.33
N GLY A 64 -2.95 18.07 -18.64
CA GLY A 64 -3.86 19.02 -19.26
C GLY A 64 -3.13 20.28 -19.70
N GLY A 65 -3.17 20.59 -21.00
CA GLY A 65 -2.50 21.77 -21.55
C GLY A 65 -2.21 21.66 -23.04
N PRO A 66 -1.46 22.62 -23.62
CA PRO A 66 -0.90 22.45 -24.95
C PRO A 66 0.03 21.23 -24.99
N ALA A 67 0.11 20.57 -26.15
CA ALA A 67 1.06 19.48 -26.37
C ALA A 67 2.49 20.03 -26.25
N ASP A 68 3.23 19.53 -25.27
CA ASP A 68 4.58 19.98 -24.93
C ASP A 68 5.39 18.83 -24.31
N VAL A 69 6.71 18.96 -24.31
CA VAL A 69 7.64 18.07 -23.58
C VAL A 69 8.28 18.88 -22.46
N ARG A 70 8.15 18.38 -21.23
CA ARG A 70 8.71 19.02 -20.04
C ARG A 70 9.60 18.06 -19.29
N THR A 71 10.81 18.50 -18.96
CA THR A 71 11.73 17.73 -18.14
C THR A 71 11.80 18.35 -16.75
N GLU A 72 11.68 17.52 -15.72
CA GLU A 72 11.86 17.90 -14.32
C GLU A 72 12.86 16.97 -13.66
N THR A 73 13.80 17.53 -12.89
CA THR A 73 14.72 16.74 -12.08
C THR A 73 14.49 17.09 -10.61
N VAL A 74 14.07 16.10 -9.83
CA VAL A 74 13.78 16.23 -8.40
C VAL A 74 14.42 15.07 -7.65
N ALA A 75 14.97 15.32 -6.45
CA ALA A 75 15.75 14.34 -5.68
C ALA A 75 16.84 13.56 -6.48
N GLY A 76 17.33 14.13 -7.58
CA GLY A 76 18.30 13.48 -8.46
C GLY A 76 17.72 12.40 -9.40
N ILE A 77 16.40 12.37 -9.57
CA ILE A 77 15.66 11.58 -10.56
C ILE A 77 15.12 12.51 -11.65
N THR A 78 15.26 12.12 -12.90
CA THR A 78 14.78 12.89 -14.06
C THR A 78 13.50 12.27 -14.63
N PHE A 79 12.48 13.10 -14.76
CA PHE A 79 11.19 12.77 -15.36
C PHE A 79 11.01 13.57 -16.65
N VAL A 80 10.63 12.89 -17.73
CA VAL A 80 10.20 13.51 -19.00
C VAL A 80 8.69 13.36 -19.15
N PHE A 81 7.97 14.48 -19.07
CA PHE A 81 6.53 14.55 -19.29
C PHE A 81 6.25 14.88 -20.75
N ALA A 82 5.61 13.97 -21.47
CA ALA A 82 5.17 14.20 -22.82
C ALA A 82 3.64 14.34 -22.88
N GLY A 83 3.17 15.46 -23.42
CA GLY A 83 1.73 15.71 -23.60
C GLY A 83 1.07 14.77 -24.61
N SER A 84 1.84 14.09 -25.46
CA SER A 84 1.40 13.02 -26.35
C SER A 84 2.55 12.10 -26.73
N VAL A 85 2.26 10.88 -27.19
CA VAL A 85 3.32 9.94 -27.60
C VAL A 85 4.06 10.39 -28.86
N ALA A 86 3.41 11.16 -29.73
CA ALA A 86 4.02 11.70 -30.95
C ALA A 86 5.19 12.64 -30.65
N LEU A 87 5.13 13.36 -29.52
CA LEU A 87 6.22 14.24 -29.08
C LEU A 87 7.47 13.46 -28.63
N LEU A 88 7.33 12.16 -28.34
CA LEU A 88 8.47 11.31 -28.07
C LEU A 88 9.16 10.85 -29.36
N GLU A 89 8.48 10.88 -30.51
CA GLU A 89 9.03 10.50 -31.82
C GLU A 89 9.86 11.62 -32.45
N ASP A 90 9.32 12.85 -32.45
CA ASP A 90 9.80 13.98 -33.24
C ASP A 90 10.65 14.96 -32.41
N LEU A 91 11.86 14.57 -32.03
CA LEU A 91 12.87 15.55 -31.59
C LEU A 91 13.67 16.03 -32.81
N PRO A 92 13.86 17.36 -32.99
CA PRO A 92 14.72 17.90 -34.05
C PRO A 92 16.11 17.24 -34.03
N GLU A 93 16.73 17.00 -35.19
CA GLU A 93 18.07 16.36 -35.28
C GLU A 93 19.17 17.09 -34.46
N ASP A 94 18.95 18.38 -34.14
CA ASP A 94 19.85 19.23 -33.35
C ASP A 94 19.53 19.23 -31.83
N GLU A 95 18.44 18.60 -31.39
CA GLU A 95 18.09 18.47 -29.97
C GLU A 95 18.46 17.08 -29.43
N GLU A 96 19.27 17.08 -28.37
CA GLU A 96 19.68 15.86 -27.69
C GLU A 96 18.46 15.23 -27.00
N THR A 97 18.20 13.93 -27.27
CA THR A 97 17.09 13.23 -26.61
C THR A 97 17.35 13.21 -25.11
N PRO A 98 16.44 13.77 -24.28
CA PRO A 98 16.67 13.82 -22.85
C PRO A 98 16.76 12.38 -22.31
N THR A 99 17.90 12.03 -21.72
CA THR A 99 18.00 10.79 -20.94
C THR A 99 17.24 11.01 -19.63
N ALA A 100 16.33 10.09 -19.33
CA ALA A 100 15.51 10.15 -18.12
C ALA A 100 15.29 8.74 -17.58
N GLU A 101 15.24 8.63 -16.25
CA GLU A 101 14.86 7.40 -15.58
C GLU A 101 13.37 7.09 -15.81
N TYR A 102 12.53 8.14 -15.92
CA TYR A 102 11.09 8.02 -16.09
C TYR A 102 10.55 8.86 -17.25
N VAL A 103 9.64 8.25 -18.03
CA VAL A 103 8.85 8.94 -19.07
C VAL A 103 7.38 8.88 -18.70
N VAL A 104 6.73 10.04 -18.59
CA VAL A 104 5.32 10.15 -18.21
C VAL A 104 4.49 10.57 -19.41
N CYS A 105 3.52 9.76 -19.82
CA CYS A 105 2.63 10.06 -20.94
C CYS A 105 1.29 9.32 -20.82
N ASP A 106 0.20 10.09 -20.78
CA ASP A 106 -1.17 9.58 -20.62
C ASP A 106 -1.78 9.02 -21.93
N ASP A 107 -1.07 9.06 -23.05
CA ASP A 107 -1.48 8.38 -24.30
C ASP A 107 -1.16 6.88 -24.30
N ILE A 108 -0.40 6.42 -23.29
CA ILE A 108 0.09 5.07 -23.20
C ILE A 108 -0.94 4.25 -22.44
N GLU A 109 -1.71 3.45 -23.18
CA GLU A 109 -2.77 2.62 -22.64
C GLU A 109 -2.80 1.24 -23.33
N PRO A 110 -2.95 0.15 -22.59
CA PRO A 110 -3.18 -1.17 -23.15
C PRO A 110 -4.57 -1.27 -23.77
N THR A 111 -4.63 -1.77 -24.99
CA THR A 111 -5.87 -2.17 -25.65
C THR A 111 -5.96 -3.69 -25.72
N THR A 112 -7.14 -4.24 -25.46
CA THR A 112 -7.39 -5.68 -25.55
C THR A 112 -8.33 -5.98 -26.71
N ASP A 113 -7.96 -6.94 -27.54
CA ASP A 113 -8.84 -7.55 -28.52
C ASP A 113 -9.38 -8.86 -27.93
N ALA A 114 -10.63 -8.82 -27.45
CA ALA A 114 -11.28 -9.99 -26.84
C ALA A 114 -11.55 -11.13 -27.83
N VAL A 115 -11.54 -10.86 -29.15
CA VAL A 115 -11.72 -11.89 -30.18
C VAL A 115 -10.41 -12.62 -30.43
N MET A 116 -9.32 -11.88 -30.54
CA MET A 116 -7.98 -12.43 -30.76
C MET A 116 -7.31 -12.90 -29.46
N LEU A 117 -7.85 -12.51 -28.30
CA LEU A 117 -7.26 -12.71 -26.98
C LEU A 117 -5.84 -12.10 -26.89
N GLU A 118 -5.64 -10.97 -27.57
CA GLU A 118 -4.39 -10.26 -27.64
C GLU A 118 -4.49 -8.93 -26.89
N ALA A 119 -3.41 -8.55 -26.22
CA ALA A 119 -3.23 -7.23 -25.65
C ALA A 119 -2.12 -6.51 -26.41
N THR A 120 -2.33 -5.23 -26.71
CA THR A 120 -1.32 -4.37 -27.33
C THR A 120 -1.21 -3.06 -26.57
N LEU A 121 -0.05 -2.41 -26.63
CA LEU A 121 0.19 -1.13 -25.98
C LEU A 121 0.16 0.00 -27.01
N ALA A 122 -0.73 0.97 -26.82
CA ALA A 122 -0.74 2.18 -27.64
C ALA A 122 0.58 2.95 -27.46
N GLY A 123 1.16 3.45 -28.55
CA GLY A 123 2.42 4.20 -28.50
C GLY A 123 3.69 3.37 -28.32
N ARG A 124 3.60 2.03 -28.33
CA ARG A 124 4.76 1.14 -28.10
C ARG A 124 5.95 1.38 -29.04
N GLU A 125 5.71 1.67 -30.32
CA GLU A 125 6.79 1.94 -31.29
C GLU A 125 7.49 3.27 -30.99
N SER A 126 6.71 4.29 -30.65
CA SER A 126 7.21 5.62 -30.29
C SER A 126 8.11 5.57 -29.06
N ILE A 127 7.70 4.82 -28.03
CA ILE A 127 8.47 4.61 -26.80
C ILE A 127 9.74 3.80 -27.09
N ALA A 128 9.65 2.70 -27.85
CA ALA A 128 10.81 1.89 -28.20
C ALA A 128 11.86 2.72 -28.96
N ARG A 129 11.42 3.56 -29.91
CA ARG A 129 12.30 4.50 -30.63
C ARG A 129 12.90 5.56 -29.72
N TYR A 130 12.18 6.01 -28.69
CA TYR A 130 12.71 6.92 -27.68
C TYR A 130 13.81 6.26 -26.86
N GLN A 131 13.57 5.06 -26.33
CA GLN A 131 14.54 4.31 -25.52
C GLN A 131 15.81 3.97 -26.30
N SER A 132 15.67 3.60 -27.58
CA SER A 132 16.84 3.31 -28.44
C SER A 132 17.73 4.54 -28.66
N ARG A 133 17.15 5.74 -28.75
CA ARG A 133 17.89 7.01 -28.84
C ARG A 133 18.50 7.44 -27.50
N ALA A 134 17.72 7.32 -26.43
CA ALA A 134 18.13 7.73 -25.08
C ALA A 134 19.25 6.82 -24.49
N SER A 135 19.59 5.72 -25.15
CA SER A 135 20.62 4.76 -24.73
C SER A 135 20.39 4.18 -23.33
N GLY A 136 19.13 3.91 -22.99
CA GLY A 136 18.72 3.31 -21.71
C GLY A 136 17.25 2.92 -21.67
N THR A 137 16.89 2.06 -20.70
CA THR A 137 15.51 1.62 -20.47
C THR A 137 14.87 2.53 -19.44
N ALA A 138 14.09 3.51 -19.90
CA ALA A 138 13.28 4.34 -19.02
C ALA A 138 12.00 3.59 -18.59
N SER A 139 11.61 3.73 -17.33
CA SER A 139 10.31 3.28 -16.84
C SER A 139 9.22 4.24 -17.30
N VAL A 140 8.16 3.70 -17.90
CA VAL A 140 7.06 4.47 -18.44
C VAL A 140 5.95 4.59 -17.42
N LEU A 141 5.54 5.82 -17.13
CA LEU A 141 4.45 6.15 -16.23
C LEU A 141 3.25 6.66 -17.04
N THR A 142 2.03 6.21 -16.74
CA THR A 142 0.82 6.65 -17.44
C THR A 142 -0.33 6.94 -16.48
N GLY A 143 -0.91 8.13 -16.60
CA GLY A 143 -2.13 8.52 -15.89
C GLY A 143 -3.41 7.94 -16.49
N ALA A 144 -3.32 7.16 -17.57
CA ALA A 144 -4.46 6.42 -18.12
C ALA A 144 -4.79 5.15 -17.29
N LEU A 145 -3.83 4.67 -16.50
CA LEU A 145 -3.96 3.45 -15.70
C LEU A 145 -3.80 3.75 -14.22
N GLU A 146 -4.52 3.00 -13.39
CA GLU A 146 -4.42 3.06 -11.93
C GLU A 146 -3.01 2.67 -11.47
N ALA A 147 -2.55 3.27 -10.36
CA ALA A 147 -1.23 3.04 -9.77
C ALA A 147 -0.91 1.56 -9.47
N SER A 148 -1.94 0.72 -9.43
CA SER A 148 -1.82 -0.73 -9.30
C SER A 148 -1.37 -1.48 -10.55
N TYR A 149 -1.29 -0.82 -11.70
CA TYR A 149 -0.88 -1.48 -12.95
C TYR A 149 0.65 -1.59 -13.02
N ASP A 150 1.16 -2.81 -13.13
CA ASP A 150 2.57 -3.14 -13.42
C ASP A 150 2.68 -4.10 -14.60
N HIS A 151 3.33 -3.70 -15.68
CA HIS A 151 3.59 -4.63 -16.77
C HIS A 151 4.84 -4.26 -17.57
N VAL A 152 5.64 -5.27 -17.93
CA VAL A 152 6.73 -5.11 -18.89
C VAL A 152 6.25 -5.59 -20.26
N TRP A 153 6.18 -4.67 -21.21
CA TRP A 153 5.83 -4.97 -22.60
C TRP A 153 7.10 -5.27 -23.39
N GLU A 154 7.07 -6.31 -24.24
CA GLU A 154 8.23 -6.74 -25.03
C GLU A 154 7.97 -6.66 -26.56
N PRO A 155 7.73 -5.48 -27.15
CA PRO A 155 7.59 -5.39 -28.60
C PRO A 155 8.90 -5.71 -29.32
N THR A 156 8.78 -6.21 -30.55
CA THR A 156 9.87 -6.24 -31.51
C THR A 156 9.79 -5.00 -32.40
N VAL A 157 10.81 -4.15 -32.36
CA VAL A 157 10.95 -2.94 -33.19
C VAL A 157 12.27 -3.02 -33.93
N ASP A 158 12.23 -2.83 -35.26
CA ASP A 158 13.40 -2.95 -36.13
C ASP A 158 14.19 -4.26 -36.00
N GLY A 159 13.51 -5.34 -35.61
CA GLY A 159 14.09 -6.68 -35.44
C GLY A 159 14.69 -6.94 -34.06
N GLU A 160 14.67 -5.95 -33.16
CA GLU A 160 15.16 -6.06 -31.79
C GLU A 160 13.99 -6.13 -30.80
N ARG A 161 14.09 -6.98 -29.78
CA ARG A 161 13.14 -7.02 -28.67
C ARG A 161 13.50 -5.93 -27.69
N ILE A 162 12.55 -5.06 -27.39
CA ILE A 162 12.73 -3.93 -26.48
C ILE A 162 11.82 -4.14 -25.27
N GLU A 163 12.35 -3.95 -24.07
CA GLU A 163 11.57 -4.00 -22.83
C GLU A 163 11.02 -2.60 -22.51
N ILE A 164 9.71 -2.52 -22.27
CA ILE A 164 9.02 -1.30 -21.89
C ILE A 164 8.30 -1.56 -20.56
N PRO A 165 8.95 -1.29 -19.41
CA PRO A 165 8.28 -1.31 -18.12
C PRO A 165 7.25 -0.17 -18.08
N VAL A 166 5.98 -0.52 -17.88
CA VAL A 166 4.85 0.44 -17.79
C VAL A 166 4.21 0.34 -16.41
N ARG A 167 4.06 1.49 -15.76
CA ARG A 167 3.40 1.67 -14.47
C ARG A 167 2.25 2.66 -14.62
N GLY A 168 1.09 2.31 -14.06
CA GLY A 168 0.02 3.29 -13.90
C GLY A 168 0.37 4.29 -12.81
N VAL A 169 -0.20 5.50 -12.87
CA VAL A 169 -0.06 6.51 -11.81
C VAL A 169 -1.40 7.12 -11.39
N ALA A 170 -2.51 6.76 -12.06
CA ALA A 170 -3.80 7.31 -11.71
C ALA A 170 -4.23 6.85 -10.30
N PRO A 171 -5.00 7.69 -9.56
CA PRO A 171 -5.63 7.31 -8.31
C PRO A 171 -6.32 5.95 -8.38
N LEU A 172 -6.16 5.13 -7.34
CA LEU A 172 -6.81 3.81 -7.27
C LEU A 172 -8.31 4.01 -7.10
N ARG A 173 -9.12 3.35 -7.95
CA ARG A 173 -10.58 3.39 -7.80
C ARG A 173 -11.02 2.26 -6.89
N ARG A 174 -11.39 2.62 -5.66
CA ARG A 174 -12.03 1.71 -4.71
C ARG A 174 -13.46 2.18 -4.41
N SER A 175 -14.25 1.31 -3.78
CA SER A 175 -15.55 1.70 -3.26
C SER A 175 -15.34 2.76 -2.16
N GLY A 176 -15.70 4.02 -2.41
CA GLY A 176 -15.51 5.11 -1.46
C GLY A 176 -14.88 6.34 -2.10
N ALA A 177 -14.11 7.10 -1.32
CA ALA A 177 -13.30 8.20 -1.83
C ALA A 177 -12.18 7.67 -2.73
N ALA A 178 -11.80 8.44 -3.74
CA ALA A 178 -10.65 8.11 -4.58
C ALA A 178 -9.37 8.08 -3.73
N GLU A 179 -8.51 7.06 -3.93
CA GLU A 179 -7.22 7.01 -3.25
C GLU A 179 -6.17 7.81 -4.00
N LEU A 180 -5.62 8.83 -3.36
CA LEU A 180 -4.45 9.54 -3.85
C LEU A 180 -3.26 8.58 -3.80
N ALA A 181 -2.46 8.53 -4.87
CA ALA A 181 -1.32 7.64 -4.99
C ALA A 181 -0.02 8.44 -5.03
N CYS A 182 0.95 8.07 -4.19
CA CYS A 182 2.31 8.59 -4.24
C CYS A 182 3.25 7.47 -4.68
N LEU A 183 4.09 7.78 -5.67
CA LEU A 183 5.02 6.84 -6.26
C LEU A 183 6.44 7.22 -5.86
N THR A 184 7.12 6.32 -5.16
CA THR A 184 8.55 6.48 -4.84
C THR A 184 9.35 5.86 -5.98
N CYS A 185 10.01 6.73 -6.74
CA CYS A 185 10.73 6.42 -7.96
C CYS A 185 12.25 6.42 -7.70
N ASP A 186 12.93 5.29 -7.86
CA ASP A 186 14.38 5.20 -7.67
C ASP A 186 15.18 5.40 -8.98
N ARG A 187 16.52 5.48 -8.88
CA ARG A 187 17.41 5.62 -10.06
C ARG A 187 17.48 4.37 -10.96
N ARG A 188 16.98 3.23 -10.51
CA ARG A 188 17.00 1.96 -11.25
C ARG A 188 15.71 1.76 -12.06
N GLY A 189 14.76 2.68 -11.97
CA GLY A 189 13.45 2.55 -12.61
C GLY A 189 12.45 1.74 -11.79
N SER A 190 12.75 1.41 -10.52
CA SER A 190 11.82 0.77 -9.60
C SER A 190 10.86 1.78 -9.00
N VAL A 191 9.62 1.35 -8.83
CA VAL A 191 8.53 2.20 -8.36
C VAL A 191 7.81 1.50 -7.22
N ALA A 192 7.85 2.07 -6.02
CA ALA A 192 6.95 1.71 -4.93
C ALA A 192 5.72 2.63 -4.95
N VAL A 193 4.59 2.16 -4.43
CA VAL A 193 3.33 2.93 -4.41
C VAL A 193 2.77 2.94 -3.00
N SER A 194 2.59 4.13 -2.44
CA SER A 194 1.76 4.35 -1.27
C SER A 194 0.45 5.03 -1.68
N SER A 195 -0.61 4.83 -0.91
CA SER A 195 -1.91 5.45 -1.22
C SER A 195 -2.72 5.75 0.03
N ALA A 196 -3.52 6.82 -0.04
CA ALA A 196 -4.48 7.16 1.00
C ALA A 196 -5.78 7.71 0.39
N PRO A 197 -6.96 7.32 0.90
CA PRO A 197 -8.23 7.89 0.46
C PRO A 197 -8.29 9.40 0.67
N ALA A 198 -8.83 10.13 -0.31
CA ALA A 198 -8.90 11.60 -0.24
C ALA A 198 -9.74 12.13 0.94
N ASP A 199 -10.68 11.34 1.45
CA ASP A 199 -11.43 11.67 2.67
C ASP A 199 -10.65 11.45 3.97
N ARG A 200 -9.36 11.05 3.90
CA ARG A 200 -8.48 10.93 5.07
C ARG A 200 -7.69 12.20 5.38
N PHE A 201 -8.02 13.34 4.80
CA PHE A 201 -7.31 14.60 5.02
C PHE A 201 -8.13 15.68 5.73
N GLY A 202 -7.44 16.55 6.47
CA GLY A 202 -8.05 17.58 7.30
C GLY A 202 -8.96 16.99 8.37
N LEU A 203 -10.16 17.57 8.52
CA LEU A 203 -11.15 17.06 9.48
C LEU A 203 -11.85 15.78 9.03
N LEU A 204 -11.82 15.46 7.74
CA LEU A 204 -12.46 14.24 7.21
C LEU A 204 -11.72 12.97 7.66
N ALA A 205 -10.43 13.10 8.02
CA ALA A 205 -9.64 12.03 8.62
C ALA A 205 -10.24 11.49 9.93
N LEU A 206 -11.05 12.29 10.62
CA LEU A 206 -11.60 11.95 11.93
C LEU A 206 -12.73 10.92 11.81
N SER A 207 -12.72 9.92 12.68
CA SER A 207 -13.80 8.93 12.75
C SER A 207 -15.16 9.62 12.94
N SER A 208 -16.16 9.14 12.20
CA SER A 208 -17.53 9.70 12.20
C SER A 208 -17.66 11.14 11.69
N VAL A 209 -16.65 11.67 10.97
CA VAL A 209 -16.71 13.00 10.34
C VAL A 209 -16.83 12.89 8.82
N GLY A 210 -18.05 13.02 8.32
CA GLY A 210 -18.29 13.27 6.88
C GLY A 210 -18.23 14.76 6.52
N PRO A 211 -18.41 15.12 5.24
CA PRO A 211 -18.36 16.51 4.74
C PRO A 211 -19.25 17.49 5.53
N THR A 212 -20.47 17.08 5.86
CA THR A 212 -21.42 17.89 6.63
C THR A 212 -20.92 18.16 8.06
N THR A 213 -20.41 17.13 8.74
CA THR A 213 -19.88 17.27 10.12
C THR A 213 -18.63 18.13 10.11
N ALA A 214 -17.73 17.95 9.13
CA ALA A 214 -16.55 18.79 8.97
C ALA A 214 -16.91 20.26 8.75
N ALA A 215 -17.92 20.57 7.92
CA ALA A 215 -18.39 21.94 7.73
C ALA A 215 -18.96 22.57 9.02
N ARG A 216 -19.68 21.78 9.83
CA ARG A 216 -20.21 22.22 11.13
C ARG A 216 -19.08 22.47 12.14
N LEU A 217 -18.08 21.60 12.21
CA LEU A 217 -16.89 21.79 13.06
C LEU A 217 -16.20 23.12 12.72
N ARG A 218 -15.93 23.39 11.44
CA ARG A 218 -15.33 24.65 10.98
C ARG A 218 -16.18 25.87 11.32
N THR A 219 -17.50 25.79 11.12
CA THR A 219 -18.43 26.89 11.45
C THR A 219 -18.40 27.24 12.95
N ASN A 220 -18.04 26.28 13.80
CA ASN A 220 -17.87 26.46 15.24
C ASN A 220 -16.41 26.73 15.65
N GLY A 221 -15.51 27.04 14.70
CA GLY A 221 -14.13 27.44 14.97
C GLY A 221 -13.10 26.31 15.05
N TYR A 222 -13.51 25.06 14.82
CA TYR A 222 -12.60 23.92 14.78
C TYR A 222 -12.12 23.68 13.35
N GLU A 223 -10.99 24.30 12.98
CA GLU A 223 -10.43 24.20 11.63
C GLU A 223 -9.43 23.04 11.43
N THR A 224 -8.85 22.53 12.52
CA THR A 224 -7.79 21.52 12.48
C THR A 224 -8.09 20.36 13.43
N ARG A 225 -7.45 19.21 13.18
CA ARG A 225 -7.53 18.03 14.06
C ARG A 225 -7.05 18.36 15.48
N ALA A 226 -5.96 19.13 15.60
CA ALA A 226 -5.46 19.62 16.89
C ALA A 226 -6.50 20.46 17.65
N ALA A 227 -7.21 21.37 16.96
CA ALA A 227 -8.28 22.15 17.60
C ALA A 227 -9.42 21.27 18.13
N VAL A 228 -9.73 20.17 17.44
CA VAL A 228 -10.73 19.19 17.89
C VAL A 228 -10.21 18.34 19.07
N ALA A 229 -8.93 17.96 19.07
CA ALA A 229 -8.31 17.18 20.14
C ALA A 229 -8.32 17.92 21.51
N GLU A 230 -8.15 19.24 21.46
CA GLU A 230 -8.21 20.17 22.60
C GLU A 230 -9.65 20.48 23.06
N ALA A 231 -10.66 20.18 22.24
CA ALA A 231 -12.05 20.45 22.58
C ALA A 231 -12.56 19.54 23.72
N THR A 232 -13.49 20.06 24.52
CA THR A 232 -14.21 19.22 25.49
C THR A 232 -15.35 18.46 24.81
N GLU A 233 -15.76 17.30 25.36
CA GLU A 233 -16.94 16.58 24.86
C GLU A 233 -18.20 17.46 24.91
N THR A 234 -18.31 18.34 25.91
CA THR A 234 -19.42 19.29 26.05
C THR A 234 -19.45 20.30 24.90
N ASP A 235 -18.31 20.85 24.49
CA ASP A 235 -18.25 21.82 23.40
C ASP A 235 -18.62 21.17 22.07
N LEU A 236 -18.10 19.97 21.80
CA LEU A 236 -18.42 19.21 20.59
C LEU A 236 -19.90 18.84 20.52
N ARG A 237 -20.53 18.50 21.65
CA ARG A 237 -21.97 18.20 21.74
C ARG A 237 -22.87 19.42 21.57
N ALA A 238 -22.35 20.63 21.73
CA ALA A 238 -23.11 21.85 21.45
C ALA A 238 -23.31 22.09 19.94
N ILE A 239 -22.57 21.37 19.09
CA ILE A 239 -22.67 21.44 17.64
C ILE A 239 -23.89 20.63 17.18
N ASP A 240 -24.74 21.25 16.36
CA ASP A 240 -25.94 20.61 15.82
C ASP A 240 -25.61 19.29 15.10
N GLY A 241 -26.35 18.24 15.45
CA GLY A 241 -26.17 16.88 14.94
C GLY A 241 -24.92 16.13 15.43
N VAL A 242 -24.21 16.62 16.44
CA VAL A 242 -23.14 15.87 17.12
C VAL A 242 -23.65 15.33 18.46
N GLY A 243 -23.93 14.03 18.50
CA GLY A 243 -24.33 13.32 19.73
C GLY A 243 -23.15 13.00 20.65
N ALA A 244 -23.42 12.47 21.85
CA ALA A 244 -22.38 12.14 22.83
C ALA A 244 -21.41 11.06 22.32
N SER A 245 -21.92 10.00 21.70
CA SER A 245 -21.09 8.95 21.09
C SER A 245 -20.22 9.50 19.96
N THR A 246 -20.79 10.32 19.08
CA THR A 246 -20.08 10.99 17.99
C THR A 246 -19.01 11.95 18.51
N ALA A 247 -19.32 12.79 19.49
CA ALA A 247 -18.36 13.71 20.11
C ALA A 247 -17.16 12.95 20.70
N ARG A 248 -17.41 11.84 21.39
CA ARG A 248 -16.35 10.97 21.93
C ARG A 248 -15.51 10.36 20.82
N ALA A 249 -16.13 9.76 19.81
CA ALA A 249 -15.42 9.15 18.68
C ALA A 249 -14.53 10.17 17.94
N ILE A 250 -15.06 11.35 17.64
CA ILE A 250 -14.35 12.45 16.98
C ILE A 250 -13.15 12.89 17.82
N ARG A 251 -13.35 13.10 19.13
CA ARG A 251 -12.28 13.53 20.03
C ARG A 251 -11.19 12.47 20.18
N HIS A 252 -11.54 11.19 20.29
CA HIS A 252 -10.56 10.11 20.40
C HIS A 252 -9.74 9.97 19.13
N SER A 253 -10.40 10.05 17.97
CA SER A 253 -9.72 10.07 16.67
C SER A 253 -8.82 11.28 16.51
N ALA A 254 -9.28 12.47 16.91
CA ALA A 254 -8.48 13.69 16.84
C ALA A 254 -7.24 13.62 17.72
N ARG A 255 -7.36 13.11 18.95
CA ARG A 255 -6.23 12.90 19.87
C ARG A 255 -5.25 11.88 19.33
N SER A 256 -5.74 10.72 18.89
CA SER A 256 -4.89 9.66 18.37
C SER A 256 -4.05 10.15 17.18
N LEU A 257 -4.68 10.86 16.23
CA LEU A 257 -4.01 11.42 15.05
C LEU A 257 -3.12 12.63 15.34
N ALA A 258 -3.48 13.49 16.30
CA ALA A 258 -2.73 14.72 16.59
C ALA A 258 -1.55 14.49 17.53
N GLU A 259 -1.65 13.48 18.41
CA GLU A 259 -0.66 13.19 19.45
C GLU A 259 0.10 11.89 19.17
N SER A 260 -0.11 11.24 18.01
CA SER A 260 0.61 10.03 17.58
C SER A 260 0.61 8.91 18.63
N HIS A 261 -0.55 8.63 19.23
CA HIS A 261 -0.68 7.55 20.22
C HIS A 261 -1.98 6.77 20.08
N VAL A 262 -1.97 5.54 20.62
CA VAL A 262 -3.13 4.66 20.67
C VAL A 262 -4.09 5.10 21.77
N VAL A 263 -5.39 5.23 21.44
CA VAL A 263 -6.46 5.42 22.43
C VAL A 263 -7.15 4.08 22.67
N ARG A 264 -6.83 3.43 23.79
CA ARG A 264 -7.44 2.14 24.18
C ARG A 264 -8.83 2.35 24.76
N ARG A 265 -9.82 1.63 24.20
CA ARG A 265 -11.25 1.76 24.51
C ARG A 265 -11.81 0.64 25.39
N THR A 266 -11.05 -0.44 25.58
CA THR A 266 -11.46 -1.63 26.35
C THR A 266 -10.40 -2.07 27.34
N ASP A 267 -10.81 -2.60 28.49
CA ASP A 267 -9.96 -3.25 29.47
C ASP A 267 -9.64 -4.71 29.13
N GLU A 268 -10.26 -5.26 28.08
CA GLU A 268 -9.91 -6.57 27.54
C GLU A 268 -8.40 -6.63 27.23
N PRO A 269 -7.70 -7.71 27.62
CA PRO A 269 -6.28 -7.86 27.37
C PRO A 269 -6.00 -7.97 25.87
N VAL A 270 -4.90 -7.35 25.42
CA VAL A 270 -4.42 -7.50 24.04
C VAL A 270 -3.98 -8.95 23.85
N PRO A 271 -4.49 -9.65 22.82
CA PRO A 271 -4.08 -11.02 22.56
C PRO A 271 -2.61 -11.09 22.10
N PRO A 272 -1.87 -12.14 22.47
CA PRO A 272 -2.30 -13.26 23.32
C PRO A 272 -2.35 -12.89 24.82
N ALA A 273 -3.50 -13.13 25.45
CA ALA A 273 -3.74 -12.81 26.85
C ALA A 273 -3.32 -13.96 27.79
N ALA A 274 -2.06 -13.90 28.25
CA ALA A 274 -1.48 -14.55 29.45
C ALA A 274 -0.67 -15.89 29.34
N GLU A 275 0.58 -15.74 29.83
CA GLU A 275 1.50 -16.59 30.61
C GLU A 275 2.17 -17.85 30.05
N THR A 276 1.63 -18.59 29.06
CA THR A 276 2.28 -19.86 28.64
C THR A 276 2.57 -20.00 27.16
N ALA A 277 2.19 -19.05 26.32
CA ALA A 277 2.43 -19.13 24.90
C ALA A 277 3.40 -18.05 24.47
N THR A 278 4.52 -18.46 23.86
CA THR A 278 5.46 -17.53 23.24
C THR A 278 4.75 -16.83 22.08
N PRO A 279 4.53 -15.50 22.14
CA PRO A 279 3.96 -14.77 21.03
C PRO A 279 5.00 -14.75 19.90
N LEU A 280 4.57 -15.16 18.70
CA LEU A 280 5.38 -15.09 17.50
C LEU A 280 4.64 -14.23 16.49
N PHE A 281 5.27 -13.15 16.03
CA PHE A 281 4.70 -12.30 15.00
C PHE A 281 5.02 -12.90 13.64
N VAL A 282 4.01 -13.11 12.80
CA VAL A 282 4.15 -13.79 11.51
C VAL A 282 3.55 -12.95 10.40
N ASP A 283 4.21 -12.98 9.26
CA ASP A 283 3.74 -12.42 8.00
C ASP A 283 4.12 -13.35 6.84
N ILE A 284 3.29 -13.40 5.79
CA ILE A 284 3.53 -14.23 4.62
C ILE A 284 3.55 -13.43 3.32
N GLU A 285 4.48 -13.79 2.45
CA GLU A 285 4.57 -13.25 1.10
C GLU A 285 4.14 -14.26 0.05
N THR A 286 3.40 -13.76 -0.94
CA THR A 286 2.76 -14.61 -1.94
C THR A 286 2.87 -14.04 -3.35
N ASP A 287 2.46 -14.82 -4.36
CA ASP A 287 2.35 -14.37 -5.75
C ASP A 287 1.02 -13.63 -6.04
N GLY A 288 0.27 -13.27 -5.00
CA GLY A 288 -0.93 -12.42 -5.05
C GLY A 288 -2.04 -12.83 -4.06
N LEU A 289 -3.13 -12.06 -4.05
CA LEU A 289 -4.25 -12.23 -3.10
C LEU A 289 -4.99 -13.58 -3.17
N GLN A 290 -4.84 -14.31 -4.27
CA GLN A 290 -5.30 -15.69 -4.42
C GLN A 290 -4.09 -16.56 -4.74
N PRO A 291 -3.25 -16.83 -3.73
CA PRO A 291 -1.91 -17.30 -3.97
C PRO A 291 -1.90 -18.69 -4.59
N THR A 292 -0.94 -18.93 -5.49
CA THR A 292 -0.59 -20.26 -5.96
C THR A 292 0.54 -20.86 -5.13
N ILE A 293 1.43 -20.00 -4.61
CA ILE A 293 2.52 -20.34 -3.69
C ILE A 293 2.60 -19.37 -2.51
N ILE A 294 3.22 -19.80 -1.40
CA ILE A 294 3.83 -18.91 -0.40
C ILE A 294 5.33 -19.04 -0.60
N TRP A 295 6.01 -17.94 -0.92
CA TRP A 295 7.44 -17.96 -1.27
C TRP A 295 8.34 -17.37 -0.18
N LEU A 296 7.77 -16.65 0.78
CA LEU A 296 8.46 -16.20 1.99
C LEU A 296 7.50 -16.22 3.18
N ILE A 297 7.97 -16.72 4.32
CA ILE A 297 7.31 -16.62 5.63
C ILE A 297 8.31 -16.02 6.59
N GLY A 298 8.00 -14.86 7.18
CA GLY A 298 8.80 -14.22 8.22
C GLY A 298 8.19 -14.46 9.60
N VAL A 299 9.04 -14.71 10.59
CA VAL A 299 8.62 -14.90 11.98
C VAL A 299 9.55 -14.11 12.90
N TYR A 300 8.96 -13.24 13.73
CA TYR A 300 9.68 -12.54 14.78
C TYR A 300 9.27 -13.02 16.17
N ASP A 301 10.28 -13.42 16.94
CA ASP A 301 10.16 -13.74 18.35
C ASP A 301 10.67 -12.57 19.20
N PRO A 302 9.77 -11.81 19.86
CA PRO A 302 10.13 -10.67 20.70
C PRO A 302 10.83 -11.10 22.00
N GLU A 303 10.62 -12.32 22.50
CA GLU A 303 11.26 -12.79 23.74
C GLU A 303 12.75 -13.05 23.52
N ARG A 304 13.11 -13.52 22.32
CA ARG A 304 14.49 -13.80 21.92
C ARG A 304 15.13 -12.68 21.09
N ASP A 305 14.36 -11.66 20.72
CA ASP A 305 14.69 -10.66 19.68
C ASP A 305 15.28 -11.34 18.42
N ALA A 306 14.60 -12.39 17.97
CA ALA A 306 15.08 -13.25 16.89
C ALA A 306 14.09 -13.23 15.73
N TYR A 307 14.60 -12.85 14.56
CA TYR A 307 13.89 -13.01 13.29
C TYR A 307 14.36 -14.28 12.59
N VAL A 308 13.42 -15.07 12.10
CA VAL A 308 13.65 -16.26 11.29
C VAL A 308 12.75 -16.18 10.07
N ASP A 309 13.31 -16.45 8.90
CA ASP A 309 12.57 -16.50 7.65
C ASP A 309 12.77 -17.81 6.89
N PHE A 310 11.74 -18.16 6.15
CA PHE A 310 11.70 -19.31 5.25
C PHE A 310 11.46 -18.75 3.85
N VAL A 311 12.42 -18.89 2.94
CA VAL A 311 12.36 -18.27 1.63
C VAL A 311 12.69 -19.26 0.53
N ASP A 312 11.89 -19.28 -0.51
CA ASP A 312 12.20 -19.96 -1.77
C ASP A 312 12.61 -18.92 -2.81
N THR A 313 13.93 -18.86 -3.09
CA THR A 313 14.51 -17.95 -4.10
C THR A 313 14.48 -18.54 -5.51
N ASP A 314 13.97 -19.75 -5.69
CA ASP A 314 13.72 -20.39 -6.99
C ASP A 314 12.31 -21.01 -7.00
N PRO A 315 11.27 -20.19 -6.76
CA PRO A 315 9.93 -20.70 -6.51
C PRO A 315 9.36 -21.38 -7.73
N SER A 316 8.74 -22.54 -7.53
CA SER A 316 8.15 -23.34 -8.60
C SER A 316 6.71 -23.74 -8.32
N ARG A 317 5.92 -23.86 -9.39
CA ARG A 317 4.54 -24.40 -9.33
C ARG A 317 4.50 -25.91 -9.05
N ASP A 318 5.62 -26.60 -9.22
CA ASP A 318 5.70 -28.06 -9.03
C ASP A 318 5.91 -28.46 -7.56
N ASP A 319 6.47 -27.58 -6.71
CA ASP A 319 6.54 -27.76 -5.24
C ASP A 319 6.05 -26.49 -4.51
N PRO A 320 4.75 -26.16 -4.61
CA PRO A 320 4.20 -24.91 -4.05
C PRO A 320 4.19 -24.88 -2.51
N GLY A 321 4.54 -25.98 -1.85
CA GLY A 321 4.55 -26.12 -0.39
C GLY A 321 5.94 -26.15 0.25
N ALA A 322 7.02 -25.90 -0.53
CA ALA A 322 8.40 -25.96 -0.03
C ALA A 322 8.62 -25.10 1.23
N VAL A 323 8.25 -23.82 1.15
CA VAL A 323 8.39 -22.86 2.26
C VAL A 323 7.49 -23.22 3.44
N THR A 324 6.23 -23.57 3.19
CA THR A 324 5.28 -23.97 4.24
C THR A 324 5.77 -25.20 5.01
N ARG A 325 6.41 -26.16 4.32
CA ARG A 325 7.00 -27.36 4.92
C ARG A 325 8.13 -27.02 5.88
N GLU A 326 9.04 -26.16 5.45
CA GLU A 326 10.16 -25.74 6.28
C GLU A 326 9.69 -24.97 7.52
N PHE A 327 8.78 -24.01 7.33
CA PHE A 327 8.19 -23.23 8.41
C PHE A 327 7.50 -24.11 9.46
N VAL A 328 6.57 -24.98 9.06
CA VAL A 328 5.78 -25.75 10.03
C VAL A 328 6.63 -26.83 10.70
N SER A 329 7.64 -27.38 9.99
CA SER A 329 8.60 -28.33 10.57
C SER A 329 9.49 -27.65 11.61
N TRP A 330 9.94 -26.42 11.36
CA TRP A 330 10.66 -25.62 12.35
C TRP A 330 9.79 -25.27 13.54
N LEU A 331 8.56 -24.80 13.29
CA LEU A 331 7.62 -24.40 14.34
C LEU A 331 7.34 -25.57 15.30
N ALA A 332 7.09 -26.77 14.75
CA ALA A 332 6.86 -27.98 15.53
C ALA A 332 8.11 -28.51 16.27
N ALA A 333 9.31 -28.19 15.80
CA ALA A 333 10.55 -28.58 16.45
C ALA A 333 10.93 -27.63 17.60
N GLU A 334 10.65 -26.33 17.45
CA GLU A 334 11.07 -25.29 18.38
C GLU A 334 10.00 -24.93 19.43
N TYR A 335 8.71 -25.11 19.12
CA TYR A 335 7.60 -24.65 19.97
C TYR A 335 6.51 -25.71 20.19
N ASP A 336 6.19 -25.96 21.46
CA ASP A 336 5.12 -26.88 21.85
C ASP A 336 3.70 -26.31 21.68
N ALA A 337 3.55 -24.98 21.90
CA ALA A 337 2.27 -24.27 21.90
C ALA A 337 2.43 -22.79 21.48
N PRO A 338 2.90 -22.51 20.26
CA PRO A 338 3.14 -21.13 19.80
C PRO A 338 1.83 -20.36 19.63
N SER A 339 1.88 -19.05 19.93
CA SER A 339 0.81 -18.11 19.61
C SER A 339 1.23 -17.21 18.47
N LEU A 340 0.77 -17.52 17.27
CA LEU A 340 1.01 -16.71 16.09
C LEU A 340 0.13 -15.46 16.13
N VAL A 341 0.73 -14.29 15.93
CA VAL A 341 0.06 -12.99 15.84
C VAL A 341 0.32 -12.40 14.46
N ALA A 342 -0.73 -11.99 13.77
CA ALA A 342 -0.66 -11.41 12.43
C ALA A 342 -1.55 -10.17 12.34
N TRP A 343 -1.23 -9.25 11.42
CA TRP A 343 -2.11 -8.15 11.05
C TRP A 343 -3.10 -8.65 10.00
N ASN A 344 -4.39 -8.71 10.31
CA ASN A 344 -5.43 -9.20 9.37
C ASN A 344 -5.28 -10.69 8.98
N GLY A 345 -4.59 -11.49 9.82
CA GLY A 345 -4.26 -12.88 9.52
C GLY A 345 -5.46 -13.80 9.28
N HIS A 346 -6.62 -13.56 9.91
CA HIS A 346 -7.79 -14.41 9.67
C HIS A 346 -8.36 -14.23 8.26
N ALA A 347 -8.18 -13.06 7.66
CA ALA A 347 -8.62 -12.81 6.29
C ALA A 347 -7.58 -13.23 5.24
N PHE A 348 -6.31 -13.36 5.64
CA PHE A 348 -5.19 -13.62 4.74
C PHE A 348 -4.24 -14.73 5.22
N ASP A 349 -3.31 -14.44 6.12
CA ASP A 349 -2.19 -15.31 6.51
C ASP A 349 -2.62 -16.70 6.93
N TYR A 350 -3.44 -16.80 7.97
CA TYR A 350 -3.87 -18.08 8.55
C TYR A 350 -4.73 -18.88 7.57
N LYS A 351 -5.58 -18.18 6.81
CA LYS A 351 -6.41 -18.79 5.76
C LYS A 351 -5.53 -19.46 4.70
N HIS A 352 -4.44 -18.82 4.31
CA HIS A 352 -3.52 -19.37 3.31
C HIS A 352 -2.62 -20.43 3.90
N LEU A 353 -2.00 -20.19 5.05
CA LEU A 353 -1.19 -21.19 5.78
C LEU A 353 -2.00 -22.48 6.00
N GLU A 354 -3.22 -22.41 6.52
CA GLU A 354 -4.07 -23.60 6.73
C GLU A 354 -4.34 -24.34 5.41
N ARG A 355 -4.58 -23.62 4.32
CA ARG A 355 -4.80 -24.21 2.99
C ARG A 355 -3.56 -24.93 2.46
N PHE A 356 -2.38 -24.32 2.55
CA PHE A 356 -1.12 -24.92 2.10
C PHE A 356 -0.70 -26.09 2.98
N ILE A 357 -0.87 -25.98 4.30
CA ILE A 357 -0.62 -27.08 5.24
C ILE A 357 -1.51 -28.29 4.91
N ALA A 358 -2.81 -28.04 4.74
CA ALA A 358 -3.78 -29.08 4.37
C ALA A 358 -3.46 -29.79 3.04
N ARG A 359 -2.88 -29.07 2.08
CA ARG A 359 -2.65 -29.56 0.71
C ARG A 359 -1.28 -30.22 0.55
N ASP A 360 -0.22 -29.56 1.03
CA ASP A 360 1.16 -29.84 0.65
C ASP A 360 2.00 -30.47 1.78
N VAL A 361 1.56 -30.34 3.04
CA VAL A 361 2.21 -30.94 4.23
C VAL A 361 1.20 -31.49 5.24
N PRO A 362 0.31 -32.41 4.82
CA PRO A 362 -0.79 -32.90 5.64
C PRO A 362 -0.32 -33.61 6.93
N GLU A 363 0.93 -34.07 7.00
CA GLU A 363 1.53 -34.65 8.21
C GLU A 363 1.60 -33.68 9.40
N PHE A 364 1.57 -32.37 9.16
CA PHE A 364 1.57 -31.33 10.20
C PHE A 364 0.17 -30.77 10.51
N ARG A 365 -0.90 -31.29 9.88
CA ARG A 365 -2.26 -30.80 10.10
C ARG A 365 -2.69 -30.88 11.56
N ASP A 366 -2.44 -32.02 12.21
CA ASP A 366 -2.85 -32.23 13.61
C ASP A 366 -2.10 -31.27 14.54
N TYR A 367 -0.78 -31.12 14.34
CA TYR A 367 0.00 -30.12 15.07
C TYR A 367 -0.55 -28.70 14.89
N TRP A 368 -0.82 -28.29 13.65
CA TRP A 368 -1.38 -26.96 13.37
C TRP A 368 -2.72 -26.73 14.08
N GLN A 369 -3.62 -27.72 14.07
CA GLN A 369 -4.96 -27.59 14.65
C GLN A 369 -4.97 -27.69 16.18
N GLU A 370 -4.10 -28.51 16.77
CA GLU A 370 -4.12 -28.83 18.19
C GLU A 370 -3.13 -27.99 19.02
N ASN A 371 -2.05 -27.51 18.42
CA ASN A 371 -0.94 -26.86 19.15
C ASN A 371 -0.72 -25.39 18.79
N VAL A 372 -1.10 -24.95 17.58
CA VAL A 372 -0.86 -23.57 17.13
C VAL A 372 -2.07 -22.69 17.41
N PHE A 373 -1.86 -21.63 18.18
CA PHE A 373 -2.89 -20.62 18.43
C PHE A 373 -2.70 -19.43 17.47
N THR A 374 -3.79 -18.86 16.96
CA THR A 374 -3.75 -17.74 16.01
C THR A 374 -4.52 -16.54 16.54
N TYR A 375 -3.93 -15.35 16.42
CA TYR A 375 -4.49 -14.10 16.91
C TYR A 375 -4.36 -13.00 15.87
N ASP A 376 -5.49 -12.42 15.47
CA ASP A 376 -5.54 -11.30 14.53
C ASP A 376 -5.63 -9.97 15.28
N LEU A 377 -4.54 -9.20 15.24
CA LEU A 377 -4.47 -7.92 15.96
C LEU A 377 -5.33 -6.84 15.28
N TYR A 378 -5.53 -6.91 13.97
CA TYR A 378 -6.42 -6.01 13.24
C TYR A 378 -7.89 -6.26 13.61
N ASP A 379 -8.29 -7.53 13.70
CA ASP A 379 -9.63 -7.90 14.18
C ASP A 379 -9.87 -7.36 15.60
N TRP A 380 -8.93 -7.59 16.50
CA TRP A 380 -9.04 -7.13 17.89
C TRP A 380 -9.08 -5.60 17.99
N ALA A 381 -8.11 -4.90 17.42
CA ALA A 381 -7.96 -3.46 17.60
C ALA A 381 -9.02 -2.66 16.82
N VAL A 382 -9.22 -3.00 15.55
CA VAL A 382 -9.99 -2.21 14.59
C VAL A 382 -11.41 -2.74 14.43
N ARG A 383 -11.60 -4.02 14.06
CA ARG A 383 -12.94 -4.56 13.76
C ARG A 383 -13.84 -4.64 14.99
N ARG A 384 -13.27 -4.90 16.17
CA ARG A 384 -13.98 -4.89 17.45
C ARG A 384 -13.95 -3.53 18.16
N GLU A 385 -13.37 -2.51 17.52
CA GLU A 385 -13.27 -1.14 18.04
C GLU A 385 -12.61 -1.03 19.44
N HIS A 386 -11.69 -1.93 19.75
CA HIS A 386 -10.98 -1.95 21.05
C HIS A 386 -9.94 -0.85 21.17
N ALA A 387 -9.45 -0.29 20.05
CA ALA A 387 -8.50 0.80 20.02
C ALA A 387 -8.80 1.79 18.89
N VAL A 388 -8.37 3.04 19.08
CA VAL A 388 -8.16 4.00 17.99
C VAL A 388 -6.67 4.10 17.75
N LEU A 389 -6.26 3.92 16.49
CA LEU A 389 -4.86 3.91 16.10
C LEU A 389 -4.47 5.26 15.47
N PRO A 390 -3.20 5.67 15.61
CA PRO A 390 -2.73 6.98 15.16
C PRO A 390 -2.43 7.04 13.66
N GLY A 391 -2.52 5.92 12.93
CA GLY A 391 -2.29 5.87 11.49
C GLY A 391 -3.33 6.65 10.67
N ARG A 392 -2.89 7.19 9.53
CA ARG A 392 -3.79 7.86 8.57
C ARG A 392 -4.85 6.90 8.04
N THR A 393 -4.46 5.66 7.82
CA THR A 393 -5.33 4.50 7.66
C THR A 393 -5.00 3.47 8.75
N ASN A 394 -5.74 2.35 8.76
CA ASN A 394 -5.43 1.22 9.64
C ASN A 394 -4.57 0.15 8.94
N ARG A 395 -3.85 0.52 7.87
CA ARG A 395 -2.74 -0.29 7.35
C ARG A 395 -1.63 -0.38 8.41
N LEU A 396 -0.90 -1.48 8.45
CA LEU A 396 0.09 -1.71 9.50
C LEU A 396 1.18 -0.64 9.45
N GLU A 397 1.64 -0.34 8.24
CA GLU A 397 2.70 0.61 7.92
C GLU A 397 2.31 2.03 8.37
N ASP A 398 1.09 2.47 8.04
CA ASP A 398 0.57 3.78 8.46
C ASP A 398 0.51 3.93 9.99
N VAL A 399 0.16 2.85 10.69
CA VAL A 399 0.06 2.84 12.16
C VAL A 399 1.45 2.80 12.79
N ALA A 400 2.36 1.99 12.25
CA ALA A 400 3.74 1.87 12.70
C ALA A 400 4.50 3.19 12.51
N GLU A 401 4.42 3.81 11.32
CA GLU A 401 5.01 5.12 11.03
C GLU A 401 4.48 6.19 12.00
N ALA A 402 3.16 6.23 12.22
CA ALA A 402 2.56 7.19 13.14
C ALA A 402 3.00 6.98 14.61
N LEU A 403 3.48 5.79 14.98
CA LEU A 403 4.08 5.48 16.27
C LEU A 403 5.60 5.71 16.33
N GLY A 404 6.21 6.15 15.22
CA GLY A 404 7.66 6.39 15.09
C GLY A 404 8.47 5.12 14.79
N CYS A 405 7.83 4.08 14.25
CA CYS A 405 8.48 2.89 13.74
C CYS A 405 8.73 3.06 12.24
N ASP A 406 9.74 3.86 11.89
CA ASP A 406 10.02 4.19 10.50
C ASP A 406 10.68 3.00 9.78
N ARG A 407 10.06 2.56 8.68
CA ARG A 407 10.68 1.68 7.70
C ARG A 407 11.75 2.46 6.94
N SER A 408 12.95 1.88 6.78
CA SER A 408 14.06 2.57 6.10
C SER A 408 14.80 1.65 5.13
N GLY A 409 15.54 2.25 4.21
CA GLY A 409 16.40 1.53 3.27
C GLY A 409 15.61 0.70 2.25
N ALA A 410 16.07 -0.52 1.98
CA ALA A 410 15.54 -1.35 0.90
C ALA A 410 14.10 -1.82 1.14
N ALA A 411 13.68 -1.97 2.40
CA ALA A 411 12.31 -2.33 2.76
C ALA A 411 11.31 -1.22 2.40
N ALA A 412 11.69 0.06 2.58
CA ALA A 412 10.83 1.20 2.24
C ALA A 412 10.65 1.39 0.73
N ALA A 413 11.60 0.89 -0.07
CA ALA A 413 11.58 0.96 -1.52
C ALA A 413 10.78 -0.17 -2.21
N LEU A 414 10.15 -1.06 -1.43
CA LEU A 414 9.37 -2.18 -1.96
C LEU A 414 7.87 -2.00 -1.75
N ASP A 415 7.11 -2.40 -2.76
CA ASP A 415 5.66 -2.57 -2.72
C ASP A 415 5.33 -4.05 -2.84
N GLY A 416 4.70 -4.62 -1.80
CA GLY A 416 4.36 -6.06 -1.74
C GLY A 416 3.50 -6.51 -2.92
N LYS A 417 2.62 -5.65 -3.44
CA LYS A 417 1.81 -5.99 -4.63
C LYS A 417 2.69 -6.13 -5.88
N SER A 418 3.57 -5.16 -6.13
CA SER A 418 4.50 -5.21 -7.26
C SER A 418 5.46 -6.39 -7.16
N LEU A 419 5.92 -6.72 -5.94
CA LEU A 419 6.74 -7.90 -5.69
C LEU A 419 5.99 -9.20 -6.00
N ALA A 420 4.74 -9.33 -5.52
CA ALA A 420 3.89 -10.47 -5.82
C ALA A 420 3.65 -10.65 -7.34
N GLU A 421 3.47 -9.55 -8.09
CA GLU A 421 3.32 -9.60 -9.54
C GLU A 421 4.61 -10.00 -10.26
N ARG A 422 5.79 -9.57 -9.77
CA ARG A 422 7.10 -10.05 -10.27
C ARG A 422 7.26 -11.56 -10.05
N ILE A 423 6.91 -12.07 -8.86
CA ILE A 423 6.94 -13.51 -8.56
C ILE A 423 5.97 -14.27 -9.45
N ARG A 424 4.75 -13.78 -9.65
CA ARG A 424 3.78 -14.42 -10.56
C ARG A 424 4.32 -14.52 -11.99
N ARG A 425 4.97 -13.46 -12.50
CA ARG A 425 5.59 -13.45 -13.82
C ARG A 425 6.72 -14.47 -13.92
N LEU A 426 7.56 -14.58 -12.88
CA LEU A 426 8.59 -15.61 -12.80
C LEU A 426 7.96 -17.01 -12.96
N LEU A 427 6.93 -17.34 -12.18
CA LEU A 427 6.21 -18.63 -12.25
C LEU A 427 5.49 -18.89 -13.57
N GLU A 428 5.08 -17.85 -14.29
CA GLU A 428 4.46 -17.97 -15.62
C GLU A 428 5.48 -18.24 -16.71
N SER A 429 6.68 -17.67 -16.59
CA SER A 429 7.79 -17.86 -17.51
C SER A 429 8.37 -19.29 -17.48
N GLU A 430 8.18 -20.02 -16.37
CA GLU A 430 8.60 -21.42 -16.23
C GLU A 430 7.75 -22.42 -17.02
N ARG A 431 6.62 -22.01 -17.63
CA ARG A 431 5.81 -22.93 -18.45
C ARG A 431 6.62 -23.40 -19.67
N PRO A 432 6.84 -24.72 -19.86
CA PRO A 432 7.43 -25.21 -21.09
C PRO A 432 6.48 -24.87 -22.24
N SER A 433 7.01 -24.21 -23.28
CA SER A 433 6.30 -23.98 -24.53
C SER A 433 5.85 -25.32 -25.10
N VAL A 434 4.55 -25.61 -25.02
CA VAL A 434 3.93 -26.74 -25.72
C VAL A 434 3.78 -26.35 -27.19
N SER A 435 4.89 -26.18 -27.88
CA SER A 435 4.97 -26.16 -29.34
C SER A 435 6.01 -27.19 -29.73
N GLY A 436 5.52 -28.35 -30.18
CA GLY A 436 6.36 -29.45 -30.62
C GLY A 436 7.25 -29.04 -31.78
N SER A 437 8.55 -29.02 -31.53
CA SER A 437 9.58 -29.31 -32.51
C SER A 437 10.75 -29.92 -31.76
N ASP A 438 10.98 -31.21 -32.02
CA ASP A 438 12.23 -31.91 -31.71
C ASP A 438 13.39 -31.11 -32.29
N ASP A 439 14.10 -30.37 -31.45
CA ASP A 439 15.53 -30.10 -31.65
C ASP A 439 16.18 -29.94 -30.27
N GLY A 440 17.06 -30.90 -29.96
CA GLY A 440 17.67 -31.10 -28.66
C GLY A 440 18.72 -30.06 -28.29
N ALA A 441 18.29 -28.87 -27.93
CA ALA A 441 19.05 -27.93 -27.11
C ALA A 441 18.17 -27.54 -25.92
N ALA A 442 18.57 -27.94 -24.71
CA ALA A 442 17.98 -27.39 -23.50
C ALA A 442 18.10 -25.86 -23.59
N PRO A 443 17.00 -25.10 -23.47
CA PRO A 443 17.11 -23.66 -23.36
C PRO A 443 17.89 -23.39 -22.08
N THR A 444 19.13 -22.95 -22.23
CA THR A 444 19.84 -22.25 -21.16
C THR A 444 18.92 -21.15 -20.68
N ARG A 445 18.48 -21.26 -19.40
CA ARG A 445 17.72 -20.25 -18.65
C ARG A 445 18.28 -18.88 -19.05
N ALA A 446 17.57 -18.18 -19.93
CA ALA A 446 17.96 -16.83 -20.31
C ALA A 446 17.98 -16.03 -19.00
N ALA A 447 19.07 -15.31 -18.76
CA ALA A 447 19.28 -14.49 -17.56
C ALA A 447 18.37 -13.25 -17.52
N THR A 448 17.14 -13.38 -18.02
CA THR A 448 16.13 -12.34 -18.24
C THR A 448 14.87 -12.63 -17.43
N GLY A 449 15.02 -13.30 -16.28
CA GLY A 449 13.96 -13.30 -15.28
C GLY A 449 13.85 -11.89 -14.67
N PRO A 450 12.69 -11.50 -14.12
CA PRO A 450 12.60 -10.25 -13.37
C PRO A 450 13.69 -10.23 -12.29
N ASP A 451 14.49 -9.16 -12.24
CA ASP A 451 15.52 -9.01 -11.21
C ASP A 451 14.81 -8.80 -9.87
N ILE A 452 14.64 -9.89 -9.12
CA ILE A 452 14.06 -9.89 -7.79
C ILE A 452 15.21 -9.72 -6.80
N ASP A 453 15.22 -8.58 -6.10
CA ASP A 453 16.12 -8.37 -4.97
C ASP A 453 15.61 -9.15 -3.76
N TRP A 454 16.02 -10.42 -3.67
CA TRP A 454 15.66 -11.31 -2.57
C TRP A 454 16.10 -10.81 -1.20
N ALA A 455 17.18 -10.02 -1.13
CA ALA A 455 17.66 -9.46 0.13
C ALA A 455 16.72 -8.33 0.60
N ALA A 456 16.30 -7.46 -0.32
CA ALA A 456 15.31 -6.43 -0.02
C ALA A 456 13.97 -7.06 0.37
N ALA A 457 13.52 -8.10 -0.33
CA ALA A 457 12.30 -8.84 -0.02
C ALA A 457 12.28 -9.41 1.42
N ARG A 458 13.41 -10.00 1.87
CA ARG A 458 13.55 -10.51 3.23
C ARG A 458 13.54 -9.40 4.28
N GLN A 459 14.15 -8.25 3.98
CA GLN A 459 14.12 -7.06 4.86
C GLN A 459 12.73 -6.45 4.95
N TYR A 460 11.96 -6.49 3.86
CA TYR A 460 10.57 -6.05 3.83
C TYR A 460 9.71 -6.90 4.79
N CYS A 461 9.74 -8.22 4.65
CA CYS A 461 8.98 -9.12 5.53
C CYS A 461 9.46 -9.04 7.00
N GLU A 462 10.77 -8.86 7.25
CA GLU A 462 11.28 -8.59 8.61
C GLU A 462 10.72 -7.30 9.20
N ALA A 463 10.63 -6.24 8.39
CA ALA A 463 10.06 -4.97 8.83
C ALA A 463 8.58 -5.15 9.23
N ASP A 464 7.77 -5.85 8.43
CA ASP A 464 6.35 -6.09 8.74
C ASP A 464 6.14 -6.77 10.09
N VAL A 465 6.85 -7.86 10.38
CA VAL A 465 6.68 -8.57 11.66
C VAL A 465 7.21 -7.79 12.86
N ARG A 466 8.23 -6.95 12.68
CA ARG A 466 8.75 -6.07 13.75
C ARG A 466 7.85 -4.88 14.00
N GLU A 467 7.30 -4.27 12.95
CA GLU A 467 6.31 -3.21 13.04
C GLU A 467 5.04 -3.74 13.73
N LEU A 468 4.59 -4.93 13.38
CA LEU A 468 3.46 -5.59 14.05
C LEU A 468 3.71 -5.77 15.54
N ALA A 469 4.92 -6.21 15.93
CA ALA A 469 5.29 -6.35 17.33
C ALA A 469 5.27 -5.00 18.06
N ALA A 470 5.84 -3.95 17.46
CA ALA A 470 5.84 -2.61 18.04
C ALA A 470 4.42 -2.03 18.18
N VAL A 471 3.54 -2.27 17.21
CA VAL A 471 2.13 -1.88 17.28
C VAL A 471 1.42 -2.63 18.42
N ALA A 472 1.65 -3.94 18.56
CA ALA A 472 1.09 -4.73 19.65
C ALA A 472 1.51 -4.19 21.03
N ASP A 473 2.79 -3.88 21.19
CA ASP A 473 3.35 -3.29 22.41
C ASP A 473 2.75 -1.90 22.71
N ALA A 474 2.61 -1.05 21.69
CA ALA A 474 1.99 0.27 21.82
C ALA A 474 0.53 0.19 22.26
N ILE A 475 -0.25 -0.76 21.71
CA ILE A 475 -1.64 -0.99 22.10
C ILE A 475 -1.70 -1.52 23.55
N ALA A 476 -0.82 -2.45 23.91
CA ALA A 476 -0.78 -3.02 25.26
C ALA A 476 -0.40 -1.99 26.33
N ALA A 477 0.56 -1.11 26.02
CA ALA A 477 1.03 -0.04 26.90
C ALA A 477 0.06 1.16 26.98
N ALA A 478 -0.85 1.31 26.01
CA ALA A 478 -1.79 2.42 25.99
C ALA A 478 -2.70 2.43 27.22
N PRO A 479 -2.84 3.58 27.91
CA PRO A 479 -3.72 3.67 29.06
C PRO A 479 -5.17 3.47 28.63
N LEU A 480 -5.95 2.75 29.44
CA LEU A 480 -7.38 2.67 29.25
C LEU A 480 -7.98 4.07 29.39
N GLU A 481 -8.67 4.54 28.36
CA GLU A 481 -9.39 5.80 28.42
C GLU A 481 -10.63 5.58 29.31
N THR A 482 -10.43 5.79 30.61
CA THR A 482 -11.52 5.78 31.59
C THR A 482 -12.36 7.03 31.35
N GLY A 483 -13.43 6.86 30.58
CA GLY A 483 -14.44 7.90 30.42
C GLY A 483 -14.80 8.45 31.80
N GLY A 484 -14.67 9.77 31.98
CA GLY A 484 -14.84 10.43 33.27
C GLY A 484 -16.04 9.86 34.02
N ALA A 485 -15.76 9.30 35.20
CA ALA A 485 -16.68 8.69 36.16
C ALA A 485 -18.15 8.71 35.74
N GLN A 486 -18.61 7.65 35.06
CA GLN A 486 -20.01 7.27 35.16
C GLN A 486 -20.24 6.88 36.62
N THR A 487 -20.79 7.81 37.40
CA THR A 487 -21.44 7.48 38.66
C THR A 487 -22.46 6.38 38.38
N ALA A 488 -22.24 5.24 39.03
CA ALA A 488 -23.16 4.13 39.06
C ALA A 488 -24.59 4.62 39.38
N GLU A 489 -25.52 4.36 38.47
CA GLU A 489 -26.94 4.09 38.76
C GLU A 489 -27.68 3.77 37.46
N GLY A 490 -28.41 2.64 37.44
CA GLY A 490 -29.51 2.43 36.49
C GLY A 490 -29.29 1.39 35.40
N GLN A 491 -29.08 0.14 35.79
CA GLN A 491 -29.29 -1.02 34.95
C GLN A 491 -30.80 -1.18 34.66
N GLU A 492 -31.26 -0.88 33.45
CA GLU A 492 -32.49 -1.48 32.91
C GLU A 492 -32.28 -1.94 31.46
N ARG A 493 -32.45 -3.26 31.28
CA ARG A 493 -32.54 -3.93 29.99
C ARG A 493 -33.73 -3.39 29.21
N SER A 494 -33.49 -2.95 27.99
CA SER A 494 -34.49 -2.89 26.94
C SER A 494 -33.94 -3.63 25.73
N THR A 495 -34.46 -4.83 25.54
CA THR A 495 -34.49 -5.52 24.25
C THR A 495 -35.41 -4.76 23.32
N ASP A 496 -34.89 -4.21 22.23
CA ASP A 496 -35.66 -4.16 20.99
C ASP A 496 -34.78 -4.08 19.75
N ASP A 497 -35.31 -4.75 18.74
CA ASP A 497 -34.73 -5.24 17.51
C ASP A 497 -34.79 -4.15 16.42
N SER A 498 -33.65 -3.73 15.88
CA SER A 498 -33.60 -3.20 14.51
C SER A 498 -32.20 -3.34 13.92
N THR A 499 -32.02 -4.44 13.19
CA THR A 499 -30.91 -4.70 12.30
C THR A 499 -30.94 -3.74 11.11
N THR A 500 -30.00 -2.79 11.09
CA THR A 500 -29.62 -2.06 9.87
C THR A 500 -28.20 -2.46 9.50
N GLN A 501 -28.15 -3.35 8.53
CA GLN A 501 -26.98 -3.84 7.82
C GLN A 501 -26.37 -2.71 6.99
N THR A 502 -25.18 -2.22 7.36
CA THR A 502 -24.32 -1.42 6.48
C THR A 502 -23.08 -2.23 6.15
N GLY A 503 -22.81 -2.30 4.84
CA GLY A 503 -22.01 -3.31 4.18
C GLY A 503 -20.52 -3.32 4.55
N ILE A 504 -20.05 -4.55 4.63
CA ILE A 504 -18.68 -5.04 4.52
C ILE A 504 -18.13 -4.70 3.13
N ALA A 505 -17.03 -3.95 3.07
CA ALA A 505 -15.90 -4.15 2.15
C ALA A 505 -14.89 -3.01 2.35
N ASP A 506 -13.92 -3.19 3.25
CA ASP A 506 -12.66 -2.43 3.23
C ASP A 506 -11.56 -3.42 2.84
N PHE A 507 -11.15 -3.33 1.57
CA PHE A 507 -9.84 -3.68 1.02
C PHE A 507 -9.56 -2.69 -0.11
#